data_AF-A3HSJ9-F1
#
_entry.id   AF-A3HSJ9-F1
#
_cell.length_a   1.000
_cell.length_b   1.000
_cell.length_c   1.000
_cell.angle_alpha   90.00
_cell.angle_beta   90.00
_cell.angle_gamma   90.00
#
_symmetry.space_group_name_H-M   'P 1'
#
loop_
_entity.id
_entity.type
_entity.pdbx_description
1 polymer ?
#
loop_
_entity_poly.entity_id
_entity_poly.type
_entity_poly.pdbx_seq_one_letter_code
_entity_poly.pdbx_strand_id
1 'polypeptide(L)'
;MIVLLKYRAAFIAVLFGLFGGALSKLLAIDEMVFYYAALASIIGLVVNLMVSFMLKGKWNTHVKYSLKAISGILFAALIISLYWHTKFFISGTFAFENFNNDISYYIKGSQYTPIAQRFLKENPLIHSDEDLIREGFGSPAEKDKVWTQESIDANWLKLLTSYCLIVIFFVALISLLIEILLSKYGKSTKKLMF
;
A
#
# COMPACT_ATOMS: atom_id res chain seq x y z
N MET A 1 5.58 -31.07 10.56
CA MET A 1 5.09 -30.25 9.43
C MET A 1 3.95 -29.31 9.85
N ILE A 2 2.90 -29.84 10.51
CA ILE A 2 1.72 -29.07 10.98
C ILE A 2 2.08 -27.96 11.99
N VAL A 3 3.01 -28.22 12.92
CA VAL A 3 3.46 -27.22 13.92
C VAL A 3 4.16 -26.03 13.27
N LEU A 4 5.01 -26.28 12.25
CA LEU A 4 5.69 -25.21 11.50
C LEU A 4 4.68 -24.36 10.71
N LEU A 5 3.65 -24.99 10.14
CA LEU A 5 2.57 -24.30 9.45
C LEU A 5 1.75 -23.40 10.40
N LYS A 6 1.50 -23.86 11.63
CA LYS A 6 0.83 -23.07 12.68
C LYS A 6 1.63 -21.83 13.08
N TYR A 7 2.95 -21.96 13.28
CA TYR A 7 3.81 -20.80 13.60
C TYR A 7 3.94 -19.83 12.42
N ARG A 8 3.93 -20.33 11.18
CA ARG A 8 3.86 -19.49 9.96
C ARG A 8 2.57 -18.67 9.93
N ALA A 9 1.43 -19.33 10.09
CA ALA A 9 0.13 -18.68 10.11
C ALA A 9 0.04 -17.67 11.27
N ALA A 10 0.55 -18.01 12.45
CA ALA A 10 0.58 -17.10 13.60
C ALA A 10 1.49 -15.90 13.36
N PHE A 11 2.69 -16.08 12.79
CA PHE A 11 3.60 -14.96 12.50
C PHE A 11 3.04 -14.05 11.40
N ILE A 12 2.47 -14.63 10.34
CA ILE A 12 1.79 -13.86 9.30
C ILE A 12 0.58 -13.14 9.88
N ALA A 13 -0.20 -13.77 10.77
CA ALA A 13 -1.33 -13.14 11.44
C ALA A 13 -0.88 -12.01 12.40
N VAL A 14 0.25 -12.16 13.08
CA VAL A 14 0.85 -11.11 13.92
C VAL A 14 1.39 -9.97 13.05
N LEU A 15 2.04 -10.27 11.92
CA LEU A 15 2.43 -9.27 10.95
C LEU A 15 1.20 -8.57 10.37
N PHE A 16 0.13 -9.28 10.03
CA PHE A 16 -1.14 -8.67 9.63
C PHE A 16 -1.86 -7.97 10.78
N GLY A 17 -1.62 -8.29 12.04
CA GLY A 17 -2.15 -7.53 13.17
C GLY A 17 -1.40 -6.21 13.34
N LEU A 18 -0.08 -6.29 13.42
CA LEU A 18 0.83 -5.16 13.62
C LEU A 18 0.88 -4.24 12.40
N PHE A 19 1.05 -4.83 11.22
CA PHE A 19 1.13 -4.12 9.95
C PHE A 19 -0.20 -4.04 9.22
N GLY A 20 -1.22 -4.83 9.56
CA GLY A 20 -2.58 -4.60 9.04
C GLY A 20 -3.23 -3.38 9.65
N GLY A 21 -2.87 -2.99 10.88
CA GLY A 21 -3.20 -1.67 11.42
C GLY A 21 -2.47 -0.54 10.69
N ALA A 22 -1.22 -0.76 10.30
CA ALA A 22 -0.45 0.18 9.49
C ALA A 22 -0.94 0.25 8.04
N LEU A 23 -1.37 -0.88 7.47
CA LEU A 23 -2.00 -1.02 6.15
C LEU A 23 -3.46 -0.51 6.18
N SER A 24 -4.16 -0.59 7.30
CA SER A 24 -5.47 0.04 7.45
C SER A 24 -5.35 1.54 7.66
N LYS A 25 -4.23 2.02 8.22
CA LYS A 25 -3.83 3.44 8.14
C LYS A 25 -3.33 3.84 6.74
N LEU A 26 -2.97 2.89 5.88
CA LEU A 26 -2.88 3.14 4.43
C LEU A 26 -4.25 3.46 3.82
N LEU A 27 -5.33 2.97 4.45
CA LEU A 27 -6.73 3.22 4.11
C LEU A 27 -7.38 4.36 4.93
N ALA A 28 -6.85 4.71 6.10
CA ALA A 28 -7.37 5.72 7.01
C ALA A 28 -6.44 6.94 7.02
N ILE A 29 -6.92 7.98 6.36
CA ILE A 29 -6.15 8.97 5.62
C ILE A 29 -6.04 10.29 6.40
N ASP A 30 -5.95 10.24 7.72
CA ASP A 30 -6.05 11.50 8.49
C ASP A 30 -4.72 12.25 8.56
N GLU A 31 -3.56 11.60 8.41
CA GLU A 31 -2.27 12.31 8.36
C GLU A 31 -1.23 11.53 7.54
N MET A 32 -0.82 12.05 6.38
CA MET A 32 0.24 11.48 5.54
C MET A 32 1.55 11.21 6.30
N VAL A 33 1.79 11.89 7.43
CA VAL A 33 2.98 11.71 8.27
C VAL A 33 3.06 10.29 8.84
N PHE A 34 1.95 9.76 9.37
CA PHE A 34 1.91 8.39 9.88
C PHE A 34 1.99 7.36 8.74
N TYR A 35 1.46 7.69 7.57
CA TYR A 35 1.58 6.87 6.35
C TYR A 35 3.04 6.65 5.95
N TYR A 36 3.84 7.71 5.87
CA TYR A 36 5.26 7.59 5.50
C TYR A 36 6.08 6.86 6.56
N ALA A 37 5.78 7.05 7.85
CA ALA A 37 6.44 6.34 8.94
C ALA A 37 6.16 4.82 8.92
N ALA A 38 4.89 4.45 8.70
CA ALA A 38 4.48 3.06 8.54
C ALA A 38 5.13 2.39 7.31
N LEU A 39 5.09 3.08 6.17
CA LEU A 39 5.68 2.60 4.92
C LEU A 39 7.20 2.47 5.01
N ALA A 40 7.89 3.43 5.63
CA ALA A 40 9.33 3.35 5.88
C ALA A 40 9.70 2.15 6.77
N SER A 41 8.90 1.87 7.80
CA SER A 41 9.12 0.72 8.70
C SER A 41 8.93 -0.62 7.98
N ILE A 42 7.90 -0.72 7.13
CA ILE A 42 7.62 -1.90 6.31
C ILE A 42 8.75 -2.13 5.29
N ILE A 43 9.15 -1.09 4.56
CA ILE A 43 10.25 -1.18 3.59
C ILE A 43 11.55 -1.52 4.32
N GLY A 44 11.81 -0.90 5.47
CA GLY A 44 12.97 -1.19 6.31
C GLY A 44 13.03 -2.66 6.72
N LEU A 45 11.91 -3.25 7.17
CA LEU A 45 11.83 -4.68 7.49
C LEU A 45 12.16 -5.55 6.27
N VAL A 46 11.54 -5.26 5.12
CA VAL A 46 11.76 -6.02 3.88
C VAL A 46 13.22 -5.94 3.43
N VAL A 47 13.80 -4.74 3.41
CA VAL A 47 15.21 -4.52 3.04
C VAL A 47 16.13 -5.27 4.00
N ASN A 48 15.88 -5.21 5.30
CA ASN A 48 16.73 -5.87 6.29
C ASN A 48 16.68 -7.41 6.16
N LEU A 49 15.49 -7.98 5.91
CA LEU A 49 15.33 -9.39 5.60
C LEU A 49 16.02 -9.78 4.28
N MET A 50 15.92 -8.92 3.27
CA MET A 50 16.56 -9.14 1.97
C MET A 50 18.09 -9.11 2.07
N VAL A 51 18.67 -8.13 2.78
CA VAL A 51 20.11 -8.04 3.05
C VAL A 51 20.59 -9.26 3.84
N SER A 52 19.84 -9.66 4.87
CA SER A 52 20.13 -10.87 5.66
C SER A 52 20.15 -12.12 4.79
N PHE A 53 19.23 -12.24 3.84
CA PHE A 53 19.23 -13.33 2.86
C PHE A 53 20.42 -13.24 1.89
N MET A 54 20.72 -12.04 1.35
CA MET A 54 21.78 -11.85 0.36
C MET A 54 23.18 -12.16 0.91
N LEU A 55 23.46 -11.81 2.16
CA LEU A 55 24.74 -11.97 2.84
C LEU A 55 25.06 -13.42 3.24
N LYS A 56 24.05 -14.30 3.37
CA LYS A 56 24.23 -15.63 3.98
C LYS A 56 23.84 -16.77 3.03
N GLY A 57 24.78 -17.41 2.32
CA GLY A 57 24.43 -18.64 1.56
C GLY A 57 25.56 -19.60 1.16
N LYS A 58 25.61 -20.78 1.81
CA LYS A 58 26.25 -22.03 1.36
C LYS A 58 25.16 -22.98 0.83
N TRP A 59 24.65 -22.71 -0.36
CA TRP A 59 23.58 -23.47 -1.04
C TRP A 59 24.13 -23.92 -2.39
N ASN A 60 23.48 -24.90 -3.03
CA ASN A 60 23.79 -25.22 -4.43
C ASN A 60 23.63 -23.94 -5.26
N THR A 61 24.66 -23.62 -6.06
CA THR A 61 24.87 -22.33 -6.71
C THR A 61 23.66 -21.91 -7.54
N HIS A 62 23.05 -22.87 -8.27
CA HIS A 62 21.88 -22.62 -9.11
C HIS A 62 20.64 -22.17 -8.31
N VAL A 63 20.26 -22.93 -7.27
CA VAL A 63 19.08 -22.63 -6.44
C VAL A 63 19.24 -21.29 -5.72
N LYS A 64 20.45 -20.97 -5.28
CA LYS A 64 20.77 -19.69 -4.63
C LYS A 64 20.52 -18.50 -5.57
N TYR A 65 21.00 -18.58 -6.81
CA TYR A 65 20.83 -17.49 -7.77
C TYR A 65 19.36 -17.34 -8.21
N SER A 66 18.64 -18.44 -8.44
CA SER A 66 17.21 -18.38 -8.76
C SER A 66 16.38 -17.73 -7.64
N LEU A 67 16.60 -18.10 -6.39
CA LEU A 67 15.88 -17.48 -5.26
C LEU A 67 16.23 -16.00 -5.06
N LYS A 68 17.48 -15.62 -5.31
CA LYS A 68 17.90 -14.21 -5.31
C LYS A 68 17.22 -13.42 -6.42
N ALA A 69 17.14 -13.98 -7.63
CA ALA A 69 16.45 -13.35 -8.75
C ALA A 69 14.95 -13.18 -8.45
N ILE A 70 14.27 -14.23 -7.97
CA ILE A 70 12.84 -14.17 -7.60
C ILE A 70 12.61 -13.12 -6.50
N SER A 71 13.43 -13.13 -5.45
CA SER A 71 13.34 -12.13 -4.38
C SER A 71 13.54 -10.70 -4.90
N GLY A 72 14.49 -10.50 -5.82
CA GLY A 72 14.73 -9.20 -6.45
C GLY A 72 13.57 -8.75 -7.32
N ILE A 73 12.98 -9.66 -8.10
CA ILE A 73 11.80 -9.38 -8.94
C ILE A 73 10.60 -9.02 -8.07
N LEU A 74 10.32 -9.78 -7.00
CA LEU A 74 9.23 -9.49 -6.07
C LEU A 74 9.43 -8.15 -5.36
N PHE A 75 10.65 -7.82 -4.97
CA PHE A 75 10.97 -6.52 -4.39
C PHE A 75 10.75 -5.38 -5.39
N ALA A 76 11.24 -5.51 -6.62
CA ALA A 76 11.01 -4.52 -7.67
C ALA A 76 9.52 -4.34 -7.96
N ALA A 77 8.75 -5.44 -8.06
CA ALA A 77 7.31 -5.41 -8.25
C ALA A 77 6.58 -4.70 -7.10
N LEU A 78 7.02 -4.91 -5.85
CA LEU A 78 6.48 -4.21 -4.68
C LEU A 78 6.74 -2.71 -4.75
N ILE A 79 7.98 -2.29 -5.06
CA ILE A 79 8.33 -0.87 -5.19
C ILE A 79 7.55 -0.19 -6.31
N ILE A 80 7.44 -0.85 -7.47
CA ILE A 80 6.64 -0.36 -8.60
C ILE A 80 5.17 -0.22 -8.16
N SER A 81 4.61 -1.20 -7.47
CA SER A 81 3.22 -1.15 -7.00
C SER A 81 2.98 -0.01 -6.01
N LEU A 82 3.92 0.24 -5.09
CA LEU A 82 3.87 1.37 -4.16
C LEU A 82 3.90 2.72 -4.89
N TYR A 83 4.77 2.85 -5.89
CA TYR A 83 4.85 4.06 -6.72
C TYR A 83 3.54 4.31 -7.47
N TRP A 84 3.00 3.29 -8.14
CA TRP A 84 1.75 3.40 -8.88
C TRP A 84 0.56 3.70 -7.96
N HIS A 85 0.48 3.05 -6.79
CA HIS A 85 -0.55 3.34 -5.80
C HIS A 85 -0.48 4.80 -5.32
N THR A 86 0.72 5.28 -4.98
CA THR A 86 0.92 6.67 -4.57
C THR A 86 0.50 7.64 -5.67
N LYS A 87 0.85 7.34 -6.92
CA LYS A 87 0.44 8.15 -8.07
C LYS A 87 -1.07 8.18 -8.25
N PHE A 88 -1.73 7.01 -8.20
CA PHE A 88 -3.18 6.92 -8.29
C PHE A 88 -3.87 7.64 -7.14
N PHE A 89 -3.32 7.54 -5.93
CA PHE A 89 -3.81 8.23 -4.75
C PHE A 89 -3.78 9.75 -4.96
N ILE A 90 -2.64 10.33 -5.32
CA ILE A 90 -2.50 11.77 -5.55
C ILE A 90 -3.42 12.25 -6.68
N SER A 91 -3.55 11.47 -7.76
CA SER A 91 -4.40 11.86 -8.90
C SER A 91 -5.90 11.59 -8.71
N GLY A 92 -6.26 10.66 -7.83
CA GLY A 92 -7.61 10.11 -7.68
C GLY A 92 -8.30 10.48 -6.37
N THR A 93 -7.64 11.26 -5.53
CA THR A 93 -8.20 11.78 -4.28
C THR A 93 -8.05 13.31 -4.21
N PHE A 94 -8.85 13.93 -3.34
CA PHE A 94 -8.70 15.32 -2.94
C PHE A 94 -8.79 15.41 -1.42
N ALA A 95 -8.06 16.36 -0.84
CA ALA A 95 -8.15 16.68 0.58
C ALA A 95 -9.35 17.61 0.82
N PHE A 96 -10.03 17.43 1.94
CA PHE A 96 -11.09 18.32 2.39
C PHE A 96 -10.99 18.51 3.89
N GLU A 97 -10.79 19.75 4.32
CA GLU A 97 -10.76 20.12 5.73
C GLU A 97 -12.20 20.28 6.26
N ASN A 98 -12.52 19.53 7.32
CA ASN A 98 -13.82 19.59 7.98
C ASN A 98 -13.89 20.81 8.94
N PHE A 99 -15.06 21.04 9.54
CA PHE A 99 -15.26 22.15 10.49
C PHE A 99 -14.44 22.05 11.79
N ASN A 100 -13.83 20.90 12.06
CA ASN A 100 -12.98 20.66 13.23
C ASN A 100 -11.47 20.77 12.90
N ASN A 101 -11.13 21.23 11.69
CA ASN A 101 -9.76 21.25 11.13
C ASN A 101 -9.12 19.85 10.94
N ASP A 102 -9.92 18.78 10.89
CA ASP A 102 -9.40 17.49 10.45
C ASP A 102 -9.41 17.42 8.92
N ILE A 103 -8.28 17.01 8.34
CA ILE A 103 -8.15 16.81 6.91
C ILE A 103 -8.51 15.36 6.58
N SER A 104 -9.60 15.17 5.84
CA SER A 104 -9.97 13.87 5.29
C SER A 104 -9.80 13.85 3.78
N TYR A 105 -9.37 12.71 3.24
CA TYR A 105 -9.22 12.54 1.80
C TYR A 105 -10.41 11.77 1.21
N TYR A 106 -10.92 12.27 0.10
CA TYR A 106 -12.06 11.70 -0.60
C TYR A 106 -11.68 11.33 -2.02
N ILE A 107 -12.24 10.22 -2.51
CA ILE A 107 -12.03 9.78 -3.89
C ILE A 107 -12.79 10.72 -4.83
N LYS A 108 -12.05 11.31 -5.78
CA LYS A 108 -12.61 12.11 -6.89
C LYS A 108 -12.66 11.30 -8.18
N GLY A 109 -13.54 11.73 -9.07
CA GLY A 109 -13.53 11.28 -10.45
C GLY A 109 -12.56 12.08 -11.32
N SER A 110 -12.32 11.61 -12.53
CA SER A 110 -11.53 12.32 -13.54
C SER A 110 -12.37 13.13 -14.52
N GLN A 111 -13.69 12.90 -14.55
CA GLN A 111 -14.60 13.53 -15.49
C GLN A 111 -15.64 14.35 -14.74
N TYR A 112 -15.70 15.65 -15.04
CA TYR A 112 -16.72 16.54 -14.49
C TYR A 112 -18.09 16.29 -15.10
N THR A 113 -19.13 16.40 -14.27
CA THR A 113 -20.52 16.44 -14.75
C THR A 113 -20.79 17.74 -15.53
N PRO A 114 -21.86 17.79 -16.35
CA PRO A 114 -22.24 19.02 -17.03
C PRO A 114 -22.54 20.20 -16.08
N ILE A 115 -22.99 19.91 -14.84
CA ILE A 115 -23.30 20.94 -13.84
C ILE A 115 -22.00 21.54 -13.31
N ALA A 116 -21.03 20.71 -12.94
CA ALA A 116 -19.71 21.16 -12.48
C ALA A 116 -18.96 21.95 -13.56
N GLN A 117 -19.06 21.53 -14.83
CA GLN A 117 -18.46 22.26 -15.93
C GLN A 117 -19.07 23.65 -16.13
N ARG A 118 -20.37 23.83 -15.91
CA ARG A 118 -20.99 25.17 -15.95
C ARG A 118 -20.53 26.02 -14.78
N PHE A 119 -20.55 25.44 -13.57
CA PHE A 119 -20.11 26.14 -12.37
C PHE A 119 -18.67 26.64 -12.47
N LEU A 120 -17.75 25.83 -13.00
CA LEU A 120 -16.35 26.23 -13.25
C LEU A 120 -16.20 27.33 -14.30
N LYS A 121 -17.10 27.37 -15.31
CA LYS A 121 -17.11 28.46 -16.30
C LYS A 121 -17.62 29.78 -15.72
N GLU A 122 -18.58 29.69 -14.80
CA GLU A 122 -19.18 30.85 -14.12
C GLU A 122 -18.27 31.37 -13.00
N ASN A 123 -17.39 30.52 -12.45
CA ASN A 123 -16.50 30.85 -11.33
C ASN A 123 -15.03 30.51 -11.67
N PRO A 124 -14.37 31.31 -12.56
CA PRO A 124 -13.03 30.99 -13.04
C PRO A 124 -11.91 31.12 -11.99
N LEU A 125 -12.20 31.69 -10.82
CA LEU A 125 -11.26 31.82 -9.70
C LEU A 125 -11.09 30.51 -8.91
N ILE A 126 -11.97 29.52 -9.14
CA ILE A 126 -11.91 28.21 -8.49
C ILE A 126 -10.89 27.35 -9.25
N HIS A 127 -9.79 27.02 -8.58
CA HIS A 127 -8.69 26.25 -9.16
C HIS A 127 -8.45 24.90 -8.49
N SER A 128 -8.92 24.70 -7.26
CA SER A 128 -8.76 23.44 -6.53
C SER A 128 -10.06 22.64 -6.46
N ASP A 129 -9.93 21.31 -6.37
CA ASP A 129 -11.08 20.41 -6.19
C ASP A 129 -11.75 20.64 -4.82
N GLU A 130 -10.98 21.07 -3.83
CA GLU A 130 -11.49 21.43 -2.50
C GLU A 130 -12.39 22.67 -2.60
N ASP A 131 -11.92 23.74 -3.24
CA ASP A 131 -12.69 24.97 -3.44
C ASP A 131 -13.95 24.68 -4.26
N LEU A 132 -13.83 23.84 -5.28
CA LEU A 132 -14.97 23.44 -6.10
C LEU A 132 -16.06 22.76 -5.26
N ILE A 133 -15.67 21.83 -4.38
CA ILE A 133 -16.60 21.14 -3.49
C ILE A 133 -17.15 22.10 -2.43
N ARG A 134 -16.30 22.90 -1.78
CA ARG A 134 -16.67 23.78 -0.67
C ARG A 134 -17.59 24.92 -1.12
N GLU A 135 -17.21 25.63 -2.17
CA GLU A 135 -17.93 26.81 -2.66
C GLU A 135 -19.11 26.44 -3.57
N GLY A 136 -19.01 25.35 -4.34
CA GLY A 136 -20.02 24.99 -5.35
C GLY A 136 -21.06 23.98 -4.90
N PHE A 137 -20.67 22.99 -4.09
CA PHE A 137 -21.49 21.80 -3.83
C PHE A 137 -21.68 21.52 -2.33
N GLY A 138 -21.03 22.31 -1.47
CA GLY A 138 -21.20 22.35 -0.01
C GLY A 138 -20.53 21.23 0.79
N SER A 139 -20.40 20.01 0.24
CA SER A 139 -19.84 18.87 0.97
C SER A 139 -19.24 17.79 0.07
N PRO A 140 -18.22 17.03 0.54
CA PRO A 140 -17.74 15.83 -0.13
C PRO A 140 -18.81 14.75 -0.33
N ALA A 141 -19.93 14.80 0.42
CA ALA A 141 -21.08 13.93 0.20
C ALA A 141 -21.72 14.12 -1.18
N GLU A 142 -21.55 15.30 -1.78
CA GLU A 142 -22.14 15.72 -3.05
C GLU A 142 -21.16 15.59 -4.23
N LYS A 143 -20.08 14.82 -4.04
CA LYS A 143 -19.04 14.63 -5.05
C LYS A 143 -19.52 13.98 -6.35
N ASP A 144 -20.64 13.26 -6.30
CA ASP A 144 -21.33 12.67 -7.46
C ASP A 144 -22.03 13.72 -8.33
N LYS A 145 -22.33 14.90 -7.77
CA LYS A 145 -22.75 16.07 -8.55
C LYS A 145 -21.58 16.74 -9.25
N VAL A 146 -20.36 16.57 -8.73
CA VAL A 146 -19.14 17.17 -9.30
C VAL A 146 -18.53 16.31 -10.39
N TRP A 147 -18.30 15.04 -10.09
CA TRP A 147 -17.72 14.08 -11.01
C TRP A 147 -18.71 12.98 -11.39
N THR A 148 -18.57 12.42 -12.58
CA THR A 148 -19.40 11.29 -13.00
C THR A 148 -19.13 10.08 -12.11
N GLN A 149 -20.21 9.36 -11.73
CA GLN A 149 -20.11 8.16 -10.89
C GLN A 149 -19.15 7.11 -11.50
N GLU A 150 -19.22 6.90 -12.82
CA GLU A 150 -18.33 5.98 -13.52
C GLU A 150 -16.85 6.34 -13.33
N SER A 151 -16.50 7.63 -13.35
CA SER A 151 -15.11 8.07 -13.16
C SER A 151 -14.64 7.95 -11.71
N ILE A 152 -15.56 8.11 -10.75
CA ILE A 152 -15.29 7.86 -9.32
C ILE A 152 -15.04 6.36 -9.12
N ASP A 153 -15.90 5.50 -9.65
CA ASP A 153 -15.80 4.04 -9.51
C ASP A 153 -14.52 3.51 -10.17
N ALA A 154 -14.15 4.03 -11.33
CA ALA A 154 -12.90 3.69 -12.01
C ALA A 154 -11.67 4.04 -11.16
N ASN A 155 -11.66 5.19 -10.49
CA ASN A 155 -10.57 5.57 -9.59
C ASN A 155 -10.57 4.75 -8.31
N TRP A 156 -11.75 4.46 -7.74
CA TRP A 156 -11.90 3.56 -6.60
C TRP A 156 -11.32 2.18 -6.91
N LEU A 157 -11.66 1.60 -8.07
CA LEU A 157 -11.12 0.31 -8.51
C LEU A 157 -9.60 0.34 -8.69
N LYS A 158 -9.02 1.42 -9.22
CA LYS A 158 -7.55 1.56 -9.34
C LYS A 158 -6.88 1.58 -7.97
N LEU A 159 -7.43 2.34 -7.02
CA LEU A 159 -6.91 2.42 -5.66
C LEU A 159 -6.99 1.07 -4.94
N LEU A 160 -8.14 0.40 -5.04
CA LEU A 160 -8.35 -0.93 -4.46
C LEU A 160 -7.39 -1.96 -5.08
N THR A 161 -7.28 -2.01 -6.40
CA THR A 161 -6.46 -3.00 -7.10
C THR A 161 -4.97 -2.80 -6.80
N SER A 162 -4.50 -1.55 -6.82
CA SER A 162 -3.11 -1.24 -6.50
C SER A 162 -2.76 -1.55 -5.03
N TYR A 163 -3.69 -1.29 -4.10
CA TYR A 163 -3.55 -1.71 -2.71
C TYR A 163 -3.43 -3.24 -2.57
N CYS A 164 -4.31 -4.00 -3.23
CA CYS A 164 -4.26 -5.46 -3.22
C CYS A 164 -2.93 -5.98 -3.75
N LEU A 165 -2.38 -5.39 -4.82
CA LEU A 165 -1.07 -5.77 -5.36
C LEU A 165 0.07 -5.52 -4.37
N ILE A 166 0.05 -4.39 -3.65
CA ILE A 166 1.03 -4.11 -2.59
C ILE A 166 0.99 -5.22 -1.54
N VAL A 167 -0.20 -5.58 -1.05
CA VAL A 167 -0.38 -6.63 -0.04
C VAL A 167 0.12 -7.98 -0.58
N ILE A 168 -0.25 -8.37 -1.79
CA ILE A 168 0.16 -9.64 -2.41
C ILE A 168 1.68 -9.73 -2.52
N PHE A 169 2.34 -8.70 -3.08
CA PHE A 169 3.79 -8.71 -3.24
C PHE A 169 4.52 -8.66 -1.90
N PHE A 170 4.01 -7.89 -0.95
CA PHE A 170 4.56 -7.84 0.41
C PHE A 170 4.50 -9.21 1.09
N VAL A 171 3.33 -9.86 1.09
CA VAL A 171 3.14 -11.18 1.71
C VAL A 171 3.97 -12.24 1.01
N ALA A 172 4.04 -12.24 -0.32
CA ALA A 172 4.86 -13.18 -1.08
C ALA A 172 6.35 -13.02 -0.75
N LEU A 173 6.85 -11.79 -0.72
CA LEU A 173 8.24 -11.49 -0.42
C LEU A 173 8.61 -11.86 1.02
N ILE A 174 7.78 -11.50 1.99
CA ILE A 174 7.99 -11.85 3.39
C ILE A 174 7.97 -13.37 3.59
N SER A 175 7.00 -14.07 2.99
CA SER A 175 6.90 -15.53 3.08
C SER A 175 8.14 -16.22 2.52
N LEU A 176 8.62 -15.77 1.36
CA LEU A 176 9.84 -16.28 0.73
C LEU A 176 11.07 -16.05 1.64
N LEU A 177 11.25 -14.82 2.13
CA LEU A 177 12.41 -14.46 2.95
C LEU A 177 12.43 -15.23 4.29
N ILE A 178 11.28 -15.39 4.93
CA ILE A 178 11.16 -16.19 6.16
C ILE A 178 11.49 -17.66 5.91
N GLU A 179 10.96 -18.25 4.84
CA GLU A 179 11.21 -19.65 4.50
C GLU A 179 12.70 -19.93 4.31
N ILE A 180 13.40 -19.01 3.65
CA ILE A 180 14.84 -19.12 3.43
C ILE A 180 15.62 -18.97 4.75
N LEU A 181 15.22 -18.02 5.61
CA LEU A 181 15.85 -17.84 6.92
C LEU A 181 15.65 -19.08 7.81
N LEU A 182 14.42 -19.61 7.91
CA LEU A 182 14.08 -20.78 8.73
C LEU A 182 14.78 -22.06 8.25
N SER A 183 14.82 -22.30 6.93
CA SER A 183 15.55 -23.43 6.31
C SER A 183 17.00 -23.50 6.80
N LYS A 184 17.62 -22.35 7.07
CA LYS A 184 19.02 -22.25 7.48
C LYS A 184 19.20 -22.28 9.00
N TYR A 185 18.39 -21.55 9.77
CA TYR A 185 18.52 -21.50 11.22
C TYR A 185 18.04 -22.78 11.91
N GLY A 186 17.02 -23.47 11.37
CA GLY A 186 16.56 -24.76 11.91
C GLY A 186 17.61 -25.88 11.85
N LYS A 187 18.60 -25.77 10.96
CA LYS A 187 19.76 -26.68 10.91
C LYS A 187 20.87 -26.29 11.89
N SER A 188 20.98 -25.03 12.27
CA SER A 188 22.02 -24.55 13.20
C SER A 188 21.72 -24.93 14.65
N THR A 189 20.46 -24.86 15.07
CA THR A 189 20.04 -25.25 16.44
C THR A 189 20.03 -26.76 16.65
N LYS A 190 19.72 -27.56 15.62
CA LYS A 190 19.86 -29.02 15.70
C LYS A 190 21.29 -29.50 15.93
N LYS A 191 22.29 -28.68 15.58
CA LYS A 191 23.72 -29.02 15.74
C LYS A 191 24.28 -28.69 17.13
N LEU A 192 23.52 -27.99 17.97
CA LEU A 192 23.90 -27.60 19.34
C LEU A 192 23.25 -28.49 20.40
N MET A 193 22.40 -29.45 20.02
CA MET A 193 21.72 -30.40 20.91
C MET A 193 22.26 -31.84 20.81
N PHE A 194 23.46 -32.01 20.26
CA PHE A 194 24.20 -33.28 20.29
C PHE A 194 25.64 -33.01 20.71
#